data_AF-A0A7V8XB99-F1
#
_entry.id   AF-A0A7V8XB99-F1
#
_cell.length_a   1.000
_cell.length_b   1.000
_cell.length_c   1.000
_cell.angle_alpha   90.00
_cell.angle_beta   90.00
_cell.angle_gamma   90.00
#
_symmetry.space_group_name_H-M   'P 1'
#
loop_
_entity.id
_entity.type
_entity.pdbx_description
1 polymer ?
#
loop_
_entity_poly.entity_id
_entity_poly.type
_entity_poly.pdbx_seq_one_letter_code
_entity_poly.pdbx_strand_id
1 'polypeptide(L)'
;MSDGVPAILPLSLLEAVQNIDTPPDDGLGALEHELAAKRFGLSATVAAQVVRYRERADGGDDVDAEEALAVFRLVGRRPDAALV
;
A
#
# COMPACT_ATOMS: atom_id res chain seq x y z
N MET A 1 6.49 -5.56 25.73
CA MET A 1 6.31 -6.47 24.58
C MET A 1 5.64 -5.61 23.52
N SER A 2 6.32 -5.26 22.42
CA SER A 2 5.59 -4.68 21.29
C SER A 2 4.62 -5.75 20.83
N ASP A 3 3.34 -5.41 20.78
CA ASP A 3 2.31 -6.27 20.20
C ASP A 3 2.63 -6.34 18.71
N GLY A 4 3.07 -7.51 18.23
CA GLY A 4 3.38 -7.71 16.82
C GLY A 4 2.10 -7.73 16.00
N VAL A 5 2.11 -7.11 14.82
CA VAL A 5 1.00 -7.18 13.86
C VAL A 5 1.46 -8.02 12.67
N PRO A 6 0.73 -9.07 12.28
CA PRO A 6 1.10 -9.87 11.11
C PRO A 6 1.34 -9.00 9.89
N ALA A 7 2.51 -9.12 9.25
CA ALA A 7 2.91 -8.25 8.13
C ALA A 7 1.95 -8.31 6.94
N ILE A 8 1.18 -9.40 6.83
CA ILE A 8 0.10 -9.55 5.83
C ILE A 8 -0.96 -8.45 5.94
N LEU A 9 -1.23 -7.90 7.13
CA LEU A 9 -2.27 -6.89 7.32
C LEU A 9 -1.91 -5.54 6.65
N PRO A 10 -0.77 -4.89 6.96
CA PRO A 10 -0.35 -3.70 6.22
C PRO A 10 -0.02 -3.99 4.75
N LEU A 11 0.43 -5.22 4.40
CA LEU A 11 0.62 -5.62 3.02
C LEU A 11 -0.70 -5.55 2.22
N SER A 12 -1.73 -6.27 2.68
CA SER A 12 -3.01 -6.34 1.97
C SER A 12 -3.65 -4.96 1.81
N LEU A 13 -3.50 -4.09 2.81
CA LEU A 13 -4.01 -2.72 2.72
C LEU A 13 -3.31 -1.91 1.62
N LEU A 14 -1.98 -2.00 1.53
CA LEU A 14 -1.22 -1.28 0.51
C LEU A 14 -1.44 -1.85 -0.89
N GLU A 15 -1.61 -3.17 -1.03
CA GLU A 15 -1.95 -3.81 -2.30
C GLU A 15 -3.36 -3.44 -2.79
N ALA A 16 -4.34 -3.36 -1.89
CA ALA A 16 -5.68 -2.88 -2.23
C ALA A 16 -5.65 -1.40 -2.68
N VAL A 17 -4.87 -0.57 -1.99
CA VAL A 17 -4.57 0.81 -2.40
C VAL A 17 -3.92 0.87 -3.79
N GLN A 18 -2.97 0.00 -4.10
CA GLN A 18 -2.35 -0.10 -5.43
C GLN A 18 -3.36 -0.49 -6.49
N ASN A 19 -4.24 -1.44 -6.20
CA ASN A 19 -5.26 -1.89 -7.12
C ASN A 19 -6.25 -0.77 -7.47
N ILE A 20 -6.72 0.00 -6.48
CA ILE A 20 -7.59 1.17 -6.71
C ILE A 20 -6.88 2.24 -7.55
N ASP A 21 -5.60 2.46 -7.26
CA ASP A 21 -4.82 3.50 -7.93
C ASP A 21 -4.30 3.08 -9.31
N THR A 22 -4.40 1.81 -9.69
CA THR A 22 -3.95 1.32 -11.00
C THR A 22 -5.05 1.57 -12.03
N PRO A 23 -4.83 2.45 -13.04
CA PRO A 23 -5.81 2.65 -14.10
C PRO A 23 -5.96 1.36 -14.93
N PRO A 24 -7.15 1.11 -15.50
CA PRO A 24 -7.30 0.04 -16.49
C PRO A 24 -6.43 0.36 -17.72
N ASP A 25 -5.76 -0.65 -18.26
CA ASP A 25 -4.98 -0.52 -19.49
C ASP A 25 -5.95 -0.26 -20.68
N ASP A 26 -6.10 1.00 -21.06
CA ASP A 26 -6.98 1.45 -22.15
C ASP A 26 -6.22 1.80 -23.44
N GLY A 27 -4.91 1.53 -23.48
CA GLY A 27 -4.05 1.77 -24.64
C GLY A 27 -3.60 3.22 -24.85
N LEU A 28 -3.83 4.14 -23.90
CA LEU A 28 -3.46 5.56 -23.99
C LEU A 28 -2.17 5.93 -23.21
N GLY A 29 -1.23 4.99 -23.08
CA GLY A 29 -0.07 4.96 -22.16
C GLY A 29 0.93 6.14 -22.10
N ALA A 30 0.69 7.26 -22.81
CA ALA A 30 1.57 8.44 -22.76
C ALA A 30 1.15 9.51 -21.72
N LEU A 31 -0.13 9.57 -21.30
CA LEU A 31 -0.62 10.50 -20.26
C LEU A 31 -0.73 9.86 -18.86
N GLU A 32 -0.59 8.53 -18.79
CA GLU A 32 -0.81 7.75 -17.57
C GLU A 32 0.31 7.93 -16.55
N HIS A 33 1.57 8.01 -16.99
CA HIS A 33 2.71 8.10 -16.08
C HIS A 33 2.76 9.42 -15.27
N GLU A 34 2.35 10.54 -15.87
CA GLU A 34 2.40 11.85 -15.21
C GLU A 34 1.27 12.02 -14.17
N LEU A 35 0.11 11.39 -14.39
CA LEU A 35 -0.97 11.30 -13.39
C LEU A 35 -0.72 10.20 -12.35
N ALA A 36 -0.09 9.08 -12.73
CA ALA A 36 0.24 7.98 -11.83
C ALA A 36 1.14 8.41 -10.67
N ALA A 37 2.11 9.32 -10.92
CA ALA A 37 2.98 9.87 -9.88
C ALA A 37 2.22 10.67 -8.80
N LYS A 38 0.97 11.08 -9.05
CA LYS A 38 0.09 11.74 -8.06
C LYS A 38 -0.78 10.76 -7.28
N ARG A 39 -0.81 9.48 -7.66
CA ARG A 39 -1.59 8.45 -6.98
C ARG A 39 -0.73 7.83 -5.87
N PHE A 40 -1.24 7.86 -4.66
CA PHE A 40 -0.51 7.44 -3.46
C PHE A 40 0.04 6.01 -3.58
N GLY A 41 -0.79 5.07 -4.05
CA GLY A 41 -0.48 3.65 -4.22
C GLY A 41 0.61 3.38 -5.26
N LEU A 42 0.74 4.24 -6.27
CA LEU A 42 1.76 4.11 -7.33
C LEU A 42 3.07 4.83 -7.00
N SER A 43 3.19 5.42 -5.81
CA SER A 43 4.44 6.08 -5.38
C SER A 43 5.56 5.06 -5.14
N ALA A 44 6.81 5.48 -5.41
CA ALA A 44 8.00 4.65 -5.17
C ALA A 44 8.13 4.21 -3.70
N THR A 45 7.67 5.06 -2.76
CA THR A 45 7.65 4.72 -1.34
C THR A 45 6.67 3.58 -1.06
N VAL A 46 5.43 3.65 -1.56
CA VAL A 46 4.45 2.56 -1.36
C VAL A 46 4.94 1.26 -2.02
N ALA A 47 5.51 1.34 -3.23
CA ALA A 47 6.09 0.18 -3.89
C ALA A 47 7.19 -0.50 -3.03
N ALA A 48 8.11 0.29 -2.46
CA ALA A 48 9.15 -0.25 -1.57
C ALA A 48 8.56 -0.85 -0.26
N GLN A 49 7.50 -0.25 0.27
CA GLN A 49 6.81 -0.76 1.46
C GLN A 49 6.11 -2.09 1.18
N VAL A 50 5.44 -2.23 0.03
CA VAL A 50 4.80 -3.49 -0.41
C VAL A 50 5.83 -4.60 -0.53
N VAL A 51 6.99 -4.33 -1.16
CA VAL A 51 8.08 -5.33 -1.26
C VAL A 51 8.54 -5.78 0.14
N ARG A 52 8.83 -4.84 1.05
CA ARG A 52 9.27 -5.19 2.42
C ARG A 52 8.21 -6.00 3.18
N TYR A 53 6.95 -5.60 3.13
CA TYR A 53 5.90 -6.32 3.86
C TYR A 53 5.64 -7.69 3.25
N ARG A 54 5.77 -7.84 1.93
CA ARG A 54 5.65 -9.15 1.26
C ARG A 54 6.74 -10.11 1.71
N GLU A 55 8.01 -9.68 1.74
CA GLU A 55 9.10 -10.50 2.26
C GLU A 55 8.85 -10.98 3.69
N ARG A 56 8.32 -10.10 4.55
CA ARG A 56 7.96 -10.45 5.93
C ARG A 56 6.74 -11.37 6.02
N ALA A 57 5.70 -11.10 5.24
CA ALA A 57 4.48 -11.90 5.21
C ALA A 57 4.76 -13.32 4.69
N ASP A 58 5.60 -13.45 3.66
CA ASP A 58 6.05 -14.74 3.13
C ASP A 58 6.85 -15.54 4.18
N GLY A 59 7.59 -14.84 5.05
CA GLY A 59 8.27 -15.42 6.21
C GLY A 59 7.36 -15.73 7.41
N GLY A 60 6.11 -15.26 7.41
CA GLY A 60 5.20 -15.35 8.56
C GLY A 60 5.58 -14.42 9.72
N ASP A 61 6.35 -13.35 9.45
CA ASP A 61 6.83 -12.41 10.45
C ASP A 61 5.81 -11.30 10.77
N ASP A 62 5.89 -10.79 12.00
CA ASP A 62 5.16 -9.62 12.46
C ASP A 62 5.95 -8.32 12.25
N VAL A 63 5.24 -7.20 12.12
CA VAL A 63 5.76 -5.83 12.17
C VAL A 63 5.37 -5.15 13.48
N ASP A 64 6.04 -4.04 13.81
CA ASP A 64 5.67 -3.27 14.99
C ASP A 64 4.25 -2.68 14.86
N ALA A 65 3.45 -2.71 15.91
CA ALA A 65 2.10 -2.18 15.90
C ALA A 65 2.04 -0.69 15.56
N GLU A 66 3.00 0.13 16.00
CA GLU A 66 3.02 1.56 15.68
C GLU A 66 3.25 1.79 14.18
N GLU A 67 4.10 0.96 13.56
CA GLU A 67 4.34 0.96 12.13
C GLU A 67 3.06 0.60 11.35
N ALA A 68 2.39 -0.49 11.72
CA ALA A 68 1.12 -0.89 11.09
C ALA A 68 0.04 0.20 11.26
N LEU A 69 -0.10 0.76 12.47
CA LEU A 69 -1.03 1.85 12.74
C LEU A 69 -0.71 3.12 11.93
N ALA A 70 0.57 3.43 11.70
CA ALA A 70 0.96 4.57 10.88
C ALA A 70 0.51 4.38 9.43
N VAL A 71 0.67 3.18 8.86
CA VAL A 71 0.15 2.85 7.52
C VAL A 71 -1.37 2.99 7.47
N PHE A 72 -2.08 2.44 8.45
CA PHE A 72 -3.55 2.48 8.49
C PHE A 72 -4.07 3.92 8.58
N ARG A 73 -3.46 4.75 9.43
CA ARG A 73 -3.79 6.17 9.54
C ARG A 73 -3.49 6.94 8.25
N LEU A 74 -2.42 6.58 7.54
CA LEU A 74 -2.07 7.21 6.28
C LEU A 74 -3.11 6.90 5.19
N VAL A 75 -3.47 5.63 5.03
CA VAL A 75 -4.51 5.21 4.09
C VAL A 75 -5.87 5.79 4.47
N GLY A 76 -6.21 5.79 5.76
CA GLY A 76 -7.47 6.35 6.28
C GLY A 76 -7.65 7.85 6.06
N ARG A 77 -6.60 8.61 5.70
CA ARG A 77 -6.69 10.03 5.32
C ARG A 77 -7.07 10.25 3.86
N ARG A 78 -7.07 9.20 3.05
CA ARG A 78 -7.50 9.30 1.66
C ARG A 78 -8.99 9.61 1.57
N PRO A 79 -9.43 10.42 0.59
CA PRO A 79 -10.86 10.72 0.40
C PRO A 79 -11.69 9.48 0.05
N ASP A 80 -11.05 8.46 -0.52
CA ASP A 80 -11.65 7.20 -0.97
C ASP A 80 -11.30 6.01 -0.05
N ALA A 81 -10.86 6.26 1.19
CA ALA A 81 -10.43 5.21 2.12
C ALA A 81 -11.49 4.13 2.38
N ALA A 82 -12.78 4.42 2.21
CA ALA A 82 -13.86 3.45 2.40
C ALA A 82 -13.97 2.38 1.29
N LEU A 83 -13.19 2.51 0.21
CA LEU A 83 -13.13 1.52 -0.88
C LEU A 83 -12.12 0.39 -0.62
N VAL A 84 -11.37 0.48 0.47
CA VAL A 84 -10.34 -0.46 0.90
C VAL A 84 -10.84 -1.22 2.12
#